data_AF-A0A1H1D1C9-F1
#
_entry.id   AF-A0A1H1D1C9-F1
#
_cell.length_a   1.000
_cell.length_b   1.000
_cell.length_c   1.000
_cell.angle_alpha   90.00
_cell.angle_beta   90.00
_cell.angle_gamma   90.00
#
_symmetry.space_group_name_H-M   'P 1'
#
loop_
_entity.id
_entity.type
_entity.pdbx_description
1 polymer ?
#
loop_
_entity_poly.entity_id
_entity_poly.type
_entity_poly.pdbx_seq_one_letter_code
_entity_poly.pdbx_strand_id
1 'polypeptide(L)'
;MNTIQELKDRRDQLTLEVESIRLDLAPFEAALESPEVIQQGRQRAVQDEINDHKRRIDSRNLEISALNQKIDRLETLSNRESLAAGYLSDMANWKADEMELNEKHTSIETRLQQVRQSAHEDMAKARQAETDAATAYAQAVAWGDVEGEKAANAEAQKAAKNLTAAVEHNRRQQLLITALEQELVTIDIHITEAQKEHAKIENEAAHLANTVLEEKWNEAAKALLETGGKLWAARNLINREPVALMKLDIPEQGGHFGSWTWRELATRSHQHSLLDLLAA
;
A
#
# COMPACT_ATOMS: atom_id res chain seq x y z
N MET A 1 -20.72 -29.01 8.93
CA MET A 1 -21.28 -27.68 9.25
C MET A 1 -20.15 -26.66 9.08
N ASN A 2 -20.45 -25.48 8.53
CA ASN A 2 -19.42 -24.52 8.11
C ASN A 2 -18.86 -23.81 9.36
N THR A 3 -17.65 -24.16 9.78
CA THR A 3 -16.97 -23.63 10.97
C THR A 3 -16.94 -22.08 11.00
N ILE A 4 -16.94 -21.42 9.83
CA ILE A 4 -17.01 -19.95 9.76
C ILE A 4 -18.37 -19.42 10.20
N GLN A 5 -19.47 -20.08 9.81
CA GLN A 5 -20.82 -19.66 10.17
C GLN A 5 -21.06 -19.78 11.67
N GLU A 6 -20.59 -20.87 12.28
CA GLU A 6 -20.68 -21.06 13.74
C GLU A 6 -19.96 -19.95 14.53
N LEU A 7 -18.80 -19.51 14.04
CA LEU A 7 -18.06 -18.39 14.64
C LEU A 7 -18.81 -17.06 14.49
N LYS A 8 -19.44 -16.83 13.33
CA LYS A 8 -20.28 -15.64 13.09
C LYS A 8 -21.51 -15.63 14.01
N ASP A 9 -22.21 -16.75 14.10
CA ASP A 9 -23.38 -16.89 14.98
C ASP A 9 -23.01 -16.61 16.45
N ARG A 10 -21.84 -17.11 16.90
CA ARG A 10 -21.34 -16.85 18.26
C ARG A 10 -20.97 -15.37 18.47
N ARG A 11 -20.34 -14.72 17.50
CA ARG A 11 -20.02 -13.28 17.55
C ARG A 11 -21.30 -12.46 17.67
N ASP A 12 -22.32 -12.81 16.90
CA ASP A 12 -23.59 -12.10 16.88
C ASP A 12 -24.32 -12.28 18.24
N GLN A 13 -24.27 -13.49 18.81
CA GLN A 13 -24.77 -13.73 20.17
C GLN A 13 -24.05 -12.86 21.22
N LEU A 14 -22.72 -12.81 21.19
CA LEU A 14 -21.94 -11.99 22.12
C LEU A 14 -22.24 -10.49 21.96
N THR A 15 -22.52 -10.04 20.74
CA THR A 15 -22.91 -8.66 20.46
C THR A 15 -24.25 -8.33 21.13
N LEU A 16 -25.23 -9.23 21.02
CA LEU A 16 -26.51 -9.11 21.72
C LEU A 16 -26.34 -9.16 23.25
N GLU A 17 -25.43 -10.00 23.77
CA GLU A 17 -25.10 -10.01 25.21
C GLU A 17 -24.53 -8.66 25.67
N VAL A 18 -23.64 -8.03 24.90
CA VAL A 18 -23.09 -6.70 25.21
C VAL A 18 -24.18 -5.64 25.21
N GLU A 19 -25.07 -5.65 24.22
CA GLU A 19 -26.21 -4.73 24.17
C GLU A 19 -27.14 -4.90 25.36
N SER A 20 -27.44 -6.15 25.75
CA SER A 20 -28.23 -6.44 26.96
C SER A 20 -27.55 -5.89 28.22
N ILE A 21 -26.24 -6.14 28.41
CA ILE A 21 -25.52 -5.66 29.59
C ILE A 21 -25.47 -4.12 29.61
N ARG A 22 -25.38 -3.46 28.45
CA ARG A 22 -25.45 -1.99 28.35
C ARG A 22 -26.82 -1.44 28.75
N LEU A 23 -27.90 -2.11 28.34
CA LEU A 23 -29.25 -1.75 28.76
C LEU A 23 -29.43 -1.90 30.28
N ASP A 24 -28.91 -2.99 30.85
CA ASP A 24 -28.95 -3.25 32.29
C ASP A 24 -28.07 -2.29 33.11
N LEU A 25 -26.99 -1.76 32.51
CA LEU A 25 -26.08 -0.78 33.12
C LEU A 25 -26.73 0.61 33.29
N ALA A 26 -27.54 1.04 32.32
CA ALA A 26 -28.06 2.41 32.26
C ALA A 26 -28.81 2.88 33.54
N PRO A 27 -29.66 2.05 34.18
CA PRO A 27 -30.29 2.41 35.46
C PRO A 27 -29.30 2.67 36.60
N PHE A 28 -28.18 1.93 36.66
CA PHE A 28 -27.17 2.12 37.70
C PHE A 28 -26.38 3.41 37.49
N GLU A 29 -26.04 3.73 36.24
CA GLU A 29 -25.39 4.99 35.89
C GLU A 29 -26.29 6.19 36.24
N ALA A 30 -27.60 6.10 35.94
CA ALA A 30 -28.57 7.11 36.36
C ALA A 30 -28.74 7.20 37.89
N ALA A 31 -28.69 6.07 38.60
CA ALA A 31 -28.83 6.03 40.06
C ALA A 31 -27.63 6.66 40.79
N LEU A 32 -26.43 6.61 40.20
CA LEU A 32 -25.23 7.22 40.79
C LEU A 32 -25.35 8.75 40.92
N GLU A 33 -26.09 9.39 40.01
CA GLU A 33 -26.36 10.83 40.01
C GLU A 33 -27.55 11.23 40.92
N SER A 34 -28.28 10.26 41.48
CA SER A 34 -29.46 10.52 42.32
C SER A 34 -29.09 11.00 43.73
N PRO A 35 -29.65 12.14 44.20
CA PRO A 35 -29.44 12.63 45.57
C PRO A 35 -29.78 11.60 46.67
N GLU A 36 -30.73 10.70 46.42
CA GLU A 36 -31.16 9.68 47.37
C GLU A 36 -30.09 8.62 47.61
N VAL A 37 -29.37 8.21 46.56
CA VAL A 37 -28.25 7.25 46.66
C VAL A 37 -27.07 7.87 47.41
N ILE A 38 -26.83 9.17 47.21
CA ILE A 38 -25.81 9.96 47.91
C ILE A 38 -26.16 10.05 49.40
N GLN A 39 -27.40 10.45 49.72
CA GLN A 39 -27.86 10.63 51.10
C GLN A 39 -27.93 9.32 51.89
N GLN A 40 -28.23 8.19 51.22
CA GLN A 40 -28.26 6.87 51.85
C GLN A 40 -26.89 6.18 51.92
N GLY A 41 -25.82 6.81 51.44
CA GLY A 41 -24.45 6.25 51.46
C GLY A 41 -24.27 5.01 50.58
N ARG A 42 -25.15 4.77 49.59
CA ARG A 42 -25.16 3.58 48.73
C ARG A 42 -24.27 3.70 47.48
N GLN A 43 -23.61 4.83 47.30
CA GLN A 43 -22.79 5.15 46.12
C GLN A 43 -21.75 4.06 45.80
N ARG A 44 -21.06 3.52 46.82
CA ARG A 44 -20.05 2.48 46.59
C ARG A 44 -20.65 1.22 45.98
N ALA A 45 -21.79 0.77 46.47
CA ALA A 45 -22.46 -0.42 45.94
C ALA A 45 -22.94 -0.20 44.48
N VAL A 46 -23.49 0.97 44.16
CA VAL A 46 -23.88 1.32 42.78
C VAL A 46 -22.65 1.38 41.86
N GLN A 47 -21.53 1.94 42.35
CA GLN A 47 -20.28 1.97 41.60
C GLN A 47 -19.70 0.58 41.37
N ASP A 48 -19.81 -0.33 42.34
CA ASP A 48 -19.34 -1.71 42.20
C ASP A 48 -20.15 -2.46 41.12
N GLU A 49 -21.47 -2.28 41.08
CA GLU A 49 -22.33 -2.82 40.01
C GLU A 49 -21.95 -2.26 38.64
N ILE A 50 -21.76 -0.93 38.52
CA ILE A 50 -21.29 -0.29 37.27
C ILE A 50 -19.95 -0.89 36.81
N ASN A 51 -19.01 -1.06 37.75
CA ASN A 51 -17.69 -1.61 37.45
C ASN A 51 -17.75 -3.09 37.03
N ASP A 52 -18.67 -3.88 37.57
CA ASP A 52 -18.89 -5.27 37.16
C ASP A 52 -19.44 -5.35 35.72
N HIS A 53 -20.49 -4.58 35.42
CA HIS A 53 -21.08 -4.51 34.08
C HIS A 53 -20.05 -4.06 33.04
N LYS A 54 -19.24 -3.03 33.34
CA LYS A 54 -18.16 -2.57 32.46
C LYS A 54 -17.12 -3.66 32.22
N ARG A 55 -16.66 -4.36 33.27
CA ARG A 55 -15.74 -5.49 33.13
C ARG A 55 -16.31 -6.61 32.24
N ARG A 56 -17.59 -6.93 32.39
CA ARG A 56 -18.28 -7.93 31.56
C ARG A 56 -18.36 -7.47 30.10
N ILE A 57 -18.72 -6.21 29.85
CA ILE A 57 -18.72 -5.63 28.50
C ILE A 57 -17.34 -5.73 27.86
N ASP A 58 -16.29 -5.31 28.58
CA ASP A 58 -14.92 -5.35 28.08
C ASP A 58 -14.45 -6.77 27.77
N SER A 59 -14.77 -7.73 28.65
CA SER A 59 -14.49 -9.15 28.42
C SER A 59 -15.18 -9.69 27.17
N ARG A 60 -16.45 -9.34 26.95
CA ARG A 60 -17.22 -9.77 25.77
C ARG A 60 -16.71 -9.10 24.49
N ASN A 61 -16.35 -7.82 24.54
CA ASN A 61 -15.74 -7.12 23.42
C ASN A 61 -14.39 -7.74 23.01
N LEU A 62 -13.58 -8.18 23.99
CA LEU A 62 -12.34 -8.89 23.72
C LEU A 62 -12.60 -10.24 23.00
N GLU A 63 -13.57 -11.01 23.46
CA GLU A 63 -13.98 -12.25 22.77
C GLU A 63 -14.47 -11.97 21.34
N ILE A 64 -15.30 -10.94 21.15
CA ILE A 64 -15.77 -10.52 19.82
C ILE A 64 -14.59 -10.16 18.91
N SER A 65 -13.61 -9.42 19.43
CA SER A 65 -12.40 -9.05 18.67
C SER A 65 -11.59 -10.28 18.24
N ALA A 66 -11.41 -11.25 19.15
CA ALA A 66 -10.71 -12.50 18.83
C ALA A 66 -11.47 -13.34 17.79
N LEU A 67 -12.81 -13.39 17.87
CA LEU A 67 -13.63 -14.07 16.88
C LEU A 67 -13.55 -13.39 15.50
N ASN A 68 -13.60 -12.05 15.45
CA ASN A 68 -13.44 -11.31 14.19
C ASN A 68 -12.10 -11.64 13.52
N GLN A 69 -10.99 -11.56 14.26
CA GLN A 69 -9.67 -11.91 13.72
C GLN A 69 -9.63 -13.33 13.15
N LYS A 70 -10.27 -14.30 13.84
CA LYS A 70 -10.35 -15.68 13.37
C LYS A 70 -11.21 -15.85 12.12
N ILE A 71 -12.37 -15.19 12.08
CA ILE A 71 -13.26 -15.19 10.91
C ILE A 71 -12.54 -14.57 9.72
N ASP A 72 -11.96 -13.38 9.88
CA ASP A 72 -11.24 -12.65 8.82
C ASP A 72 -10.12 -13.51 8.23
N ARG A 73 -9.34 -14.18 9.10
CA ARG A 73 -8.29 -15.09 8.66
C ARG A 73 -8.83 -16.26 7.85
N LEU A 74 -9.89 -16.92 8.33
CA LEU A 74 -10.48 -18.08 7.63
C LEU A 74 -11.10 -17.69 6.29
N GLU A 75 -11.76 -16.54 6.22
CA GLU A 75 -12.32 -16.01 4.97
C GLU A 75 -11.21 -15.62 3.98
N THR A 76 -10.15 -14.98 4.46
CA THR A 76 -8.96 -14.67 3.65
C THR A 76 -8.34 -15.93 3.05
N LEU A 77 -8.17 -16.98 3.85
CA LEU A 77 -7.62 -18.25 3.38
C LEU A 77 -8.56 -18.96 2.40
N SER A 78 -9.88 -18.90 2.63
CA SER A 78 -10.88 -19.46 1.72
C SER A 78 -10.90 -18.74 0.37
N ASN A 79 -10.69 -17.42 0.36
CA ASN A 79 -10.78 -16.58 -0.83
C ASN A 79 -9.41 -16.25 -1.46
N ARG A 80 -8.33 -16.87 -0.96
CA ARG A 80 -6.94 -16.50 -1.27
C ARG A 80 -6.61 -16.42 -2.76
N GLU A 81 -7.16 -17.32 -3.56
CA GLU A 81 -6.89 -17.38 -5.00
C GLU A 81 -7.54 -16.21 -5.74
N SER A 82 -8.80 -15.91 -5.39
CA SER A 82 -9.52 -14.76 -5.94
C SER A 82 -8.87 -13.44 -5.51
N LEU A 83 -8.48 -13.33 -4.23
CA LEU A 83 -7.82 -12.13 -3.71
C LEU A 83 -6.46 -11.91 -4.37
N ALA A 84 -5.64 -12.97 -4.48
CA ALA A 84 -4.33 -12.90 -5.14
C ALA A 84 -4.47 -12.50 -6.62
N ALA A 85 -5.45 -13.07 -7.35
CA ALA A 85 -5.70 -12.70 -8.73
C ALA A 85 -6.13 -11.22 -8.86
N GLY A 86 -6.99 -10.73 -7.95
CA GLY A 86 -7.38 -9.32 -7.89
C GLY A 86 -6.18 -8.40 -7.68
N TYR A 87 -5.38 -8.65 -6.64
CA TYR A 87 -4.20 -7.85 -6.36
C TYR A 87 -3.18 -7.85 -7.50
N LEU A 88 -2.93 -9.00 -8.13
CA LEU A 88 -2.03 -9.08 -9.29
C LEU A 88 -2.55 -8.27 -10.48
N SER A 89 -3.85 -8.33 -10.74
CA SER A 89 -4.48 -7.53 -11.79
C SER A 89 -4.38 -6.03 -11.49
N ASP A 90 -4.70 -5.62 -10.27
CA ASP A 90 -4.71 -4.21 -9.91
C ASP A 90 -3.29 -3.62 -9.90
N MET A 91 -2.31 -4.34 -9.36
CA MET A 91 -0.89 -3.94 -9.45
C MET A 91 -0.43 -3.82 -10.90
N ALA A 92 -0.83 -4.75 -11.77
CA ALA A 92 -0.49 -4.70 -13.20
C ALA A 92 -1.11 -3.48 -13.89
N ASN A 93 -2.37 -3.15 -13.57
CA ASN A 93 -3.07 -1.98 -14.12
C ASN A 93 -2.38 -0.67 -13.68
N TRP A 94 -2.13 -0.48 -12.38
CA TRP A 94 -1.46 0.73 -11.90
C TRP A 94 -0.04 0.89 -12.46
N LYS A 95 0.68 -0.22 -12.64
CA LYS A 95 2.00 -0.20 -13.26
C LYS A 95 1.95 0.15 -14.75
N ALA A 96 0.91 -0.29 -15.46
CA ALA A 96 0.68 0.10 -16.84
C ALA A 96 0.34 1.59 -16.96
N ASP A 97 -0.53 2.10 -16.08
CA ASP A 97 -0.88 3.52 -16.01
C ASP A 97 0.35 4.40 -15.70
N GLU A 98 1.18 3.99 -14.75
CA GLU A 98 2.45 4.66 -14.44
C GLU A 98 3.38 4.69 -15.66
N MET A 99 3.48 3.58 -16.40
CA MET A 99 4.31 3.51 -17.62
C MET A 99 3.79 4.47 -18.70
N GLU A 100 2.48 4.51 -18.95
CA GLU A 100 1.86 5.42 -19.92
C GLU A 100 2.09 6.89 -19.53
N LEU A 101 1.98 7.23 -18.24
CA LEU A 101 2.26 8.57 -17.74
C LEU A 101 3.72 8.97 -17.94
N ASN A 102 4.67 8.06 -17.69
CA ASN A 102 6.10 8.30 -17.93
C ASN A 102 6.43 8.49 -19.41
N GLU A 103 5.77 7.74 -20.31
CA GLU A 103 5.90 7.93 -21.75
C GLU A 103 5.39 9.30 -22.18
N LYS A 104 4.22 9.73 -21.66
CA LYS A 104 3.67 11.08 -21.89
C LYS A 104 4.60 12.16 -21.35
N HIS A 105 5.12 11.99 -20.14
CA HIS A 105 6.10 12.91 -19.53
C HIS A 105 7.31 13.10 -20.47
N THR A 106 7.94 12.01 -20.89
CA THR A 106 9.12 12.03 -21.78
C THR A 106 8.82 12.70 -23.13
N SER A 107 7.64 12.45 -23.69
CA SER A 107 7.19 13.07 -24.94
C SER A 107 7.04 14.60 -24.80
N ILE A 108 6.41 15.06 -23.73
CA ILE A 108 6.23 16.48 -23.45
C ILE A 108 7.58 17.16 -23.17
N GLU A 109 8.45 16.53 -22.38
CA GLU A 109 9.78 17.06 -22.10
C GLU A 109 10.61 17.23 -23.38
N THR A 110 10.59 16.23 -24.26
CA THR A 110 11.24 16.30 -25.57
C THR A 110 10.68 17.47 -26.39
N ARG A 111 9.36 17.65 -26.42
CA ARG A 111 8.72 18.74 -27.15
C ARG A 111 9.05 20.11 -26.55
N LEU A 112 9.09 20.21 -25.23
CA LEU A 112 9.45 21.42 -24.50
C LEU A 112 10.88 21.86 -24.83
N GLN A 113 11.83 20.92 -24.87
CA GLN A 113 13.21 21.21 -25.27
C GLN A 113 13.29 21.71 -26.72
N GLN A 114 12.57 21.08 -27.66
CA GLN A 114 12.52 21.52 -29.06
C GLN A 114 11.96 22.95 -29.20
N VAL A 115 10.88 23.26 -28.48
CA VAL A 115 10.25 24.59 -28.50
C VAL A 115 11.18 25.66 -27.91
N ARG A 116 11.86 25.35 -26.80
CA ARG A 116 12.84 26.27 -26.20
C ARG A 116 14.00 26.55 -27.17
N GLN A 117 14.52 25.51 -27.82
CA GLN A 117 15.61 25.64 -28.77
C GLN A 117 15.21 26.48 -29.98
N SER A 118 14.06 26.20 -30.60
CA SER A 118 13.60 26.97 -31.76
C SER A 118 13.34 28.44 -31.42
N ALA A 119 12.70 28.70 -30.27
CA ALA A 119 12.43 30.07 -29.82
C ALA A 119 13.71 30.87 -29.56
N HIS A 120 14.78 30.22 -29.08
CA HIS A 120 16.08 30.84 -28.88
C HIS A 120 16.80 31.12 -30.21
N GLU A 121 16.87 30.13 -31.09
CA GLU A 121 17.54 30.25 -32.39
C GLU A 121 16.90 31.31 -33.29
N ASP A 122 15.57 31.31 -33.39
CA ASP A 122 14.84 32.26 -34.24
C ASP A 122 15.07 33.70 -33.78
N MET A 123 15.06 33.93 -32.46
CA MET A 123 15.29 35.25 -31.88
C MET A 123 16.75 35.70 -32.06
N ALA A 124 17.71 34.78 -31.88
CA ALA A 124 19.12 35.06 -32.10
C ALA A 124 19.41 35.42 -33.57
N LYS A 125 18.88 34.65 -34.52
CA LYS A 125 19.02 34.92 -35.96
C LYS A 125 18.42 36.27 -36.35
N ALA A 126 17.25 36.62 -35.82
CA ALA A 126 16.60 37.90 -36.11
C ALA A 126 17.40 39.10 -35.58
N ARG A 127 17.94 39.01 -34.35
CA ARG A 127 18.80 40.06 -33.78
C ARG A 127 20.13 40.19 -34.52
N GLN A 128 20.72 39.06 -34.93
CA GLN A 128 21.95 39.07 -35.70
C GLN A 128 21.75 39.77 -37.04
N ALA A 129 20.67 39.45 -37.77
CA ALA A 129 20.35 40.10 -39.03
C ALA A 129 20.17 41.62 -38.90
N GLU A 130 19.56 42.10 -37.81
CA GLU A 130 19.43 43.53 -37.52
C GLU A 130 20.80 44.19 -37.25
N THR A 131 21.64 43.52 -36.46
CA THR A 131 22.99 43.99 -36.13
C THR A 131 23.90 44.04 -37.36
N ASP A 132 23.83 43.02 -38.22
CA ASP A 132 24.61 42.94 -39.45
C ASP A 132 24.18 44.05 -40.43
N ALA A 133 22.88 44.29 -40.58
CA ALA A 133 22.36 45.36 -41.43
C ALA A 133 22.75 46.76 -40.93
N ALA A 134 22.69 47.00 -39.61
CA ALA A 134 23.13 48.25 -39.00
C ALA A 134 24.65 48.48 -39.18
N THR A 135 25.44 47.41 -39.06
CA THR A 135 26.89 47.45 -39.27
C THR A 135 27.24 47.76 -40.73
N ALA A 136 26.57 47.10 -41.68
CA ALA A 136 26.75 47.35 -43.11
C ALA A 136 26.39 48.80 -43.47
N TYR A 137 25.32 49.35 -42.88
CA TYR A 137 24.95 50.74 -43.07
C TYR A 137 26.03 51.70 -42.54
N ALA A 138 26.51 51.49 -41.31
CA ALA A 138 27.57 52.30 -40.73
C ALA A 138 28.87 52.26 -41.55
N GLN A 139 29.21 51.09 -42.11
CA GLN A 139 30.34 50.95 -43.02
C GLN A 139 30.13 51.74 -44.31
N ALA A 140 28.99 51.57 -44.99
CA ALA A 140 28.71 52.30 -46.24
C ALA A 140 28.81 53.83 -46.05
N VAL A 141 28.28 54.34 -44.93
CA VAL A 141 28.40 55.76 -44.54
C VAL A 141 29.86 56.18 -44.35
N ALA A 142 30.68 55.36 -43.68
CA ALA A 142 32.08 55.68 -43.45
C ALA A 142 32.91 55.75 -44.74
N TRP A 143 32.55 54.99 -45.78
CA TRP A 143 33.24 54.95 -47.07
C TRP A 143 32.61 55.86 -48.14
N GLY A 144 31.49 56.53 -47.85
CA GLY A 144 30.78 57.40 -48.80
C GLY A 144 30.10 56.65 -49.95
N ASP A 145 29.76 55.37 -49.75
CA ASP A 145 29.07 54.54 -50.75
C ASP A 145 27.55 54.72 -50.66
N VAL A 146 27.04 55.70 -51.41
CA VAL A 146 25.61 56.09 -51.40
C VAL A 146 24.68 54.95 -51.86
N GLU A 147 25.14 54.06 -52.74
CA GLU A 147 24.32 52.92 -53.18
C GLU A 147 24.35 51.79 -52.14
N GLY A 148 25.51 51.55 -51.52
CA GLY A 148 25.65 50.68 -50.35
C GLY A 148 24.77 51.12 -49.17
N GLU A 149 24.69 52.43 -48.91
CA GLU A 149 23.82 53.01 -47.87
C GLU A 149 22.35 52.70 -48.11
N LYS A 150 21.85 52.90 -49.35
CA LYS A 150 20.46 52.59 -49.70
C LYS A 150 20.15 51.11 -49.55
N ALA A 151 21.06 50.24 -50.02
CA ALA A 151 20.90 48.79 -49.93
C ALA A 151 20.90 48.32 -48.47
N ALA A 152 21.84 48.80 -47.65
CA ALA A 152 21.92 48.46 -46.22
C ALA A 152 20.72 48.99 -45.44
N ASN A 153 20.20 50.18 -45.77
CA ASN A 153 18.99 50.72 -45.16
C ASN A 153 17.74 49.89 -45.51
N ALA A 154 17.64 49.42 -46.75
CA ALA A 154 16.55 48.51 -47.15
C ALA A 154 16.61 47.17 -46.40
N GLU A 155 17.80 46.59 -46.25
CA GLU A 155 17.98 45.35 -45.48
C GLU A 155 17.76 45.58 -43.98
N ALA A 156 18.13 46.72 -43.43
CA ALA A 156 17.85 47.08 -42.04
C ALA A 156 16.34 47.18 -41.77
N GLN A 157 15.57 47.81 -42.68
CA GLN A 157 14.11 47.84 -42.58
C GLN A 157 13.48 46.45 -42.65
N LYS A 158 14.02 45.57 -43.49
CA LYS A 158 13.58 44.17 -43.60
C LYS A 158 13.93 43.37 -42.35
N ALA A 159 15.14 43.54 -41.81
CA ALA A 159 15.58 42.90 -40.57
C ALA A 159 14.72 43.35 -39.37
N ALA A 160 14.38 44.64 -39.27
CA ALA A 160 13.50 45.16 -38.23
C ALA A 160 12.07 44.57 -38.29
N LYS A 161 11.52 44.39 -39.50
CA LYS A 161 10.22 43.70 -39.69
C LYS A 161 10.31 42.23 -39.26
N ASN A 162 11.38 41.54 -39.65
CA ASN A 162 11.61 40.15 -39.26
C ASN A 162 11.79 40.01 -37.75
N LEU A 163 12.47 40.96 -37.10
CA LEU A 163 12.63 40.99 -35.65
C LEU A 163 11.29 41.18 -34.94
N THR A 164 10.43 42.07 -35.43
CA THR A 164 9.08 42.26 -34.86
C THR A 164 8.26 40.97 -34.96
N ALA A 165 8.33 40.27 -36.09
CA ALA A 165 7.67 38.97 -36.25
C ALA A 165 8.27 37.89 -35.32
N ALA A 166 9.59 37.86 -35.16
CA ALA A 166 10.28 36.94 -34.26
C ALA A 166 9.95 37.19 -32.78
N VAL A 167 9.79 38.46 -32.37
CA VAL A 167 9.36 38.84 -31.01
C VAL A 167 7.96 38.31 -30.72
N GLU A 168 7.01 38.54 -31.62
CA GLU A 168 5.64 38.03 -31.45
C GLU A 168 5.59 36.49 -31.47
N HIS A 169 6.39 35.85 -32.33
CA HIS A 169 6.54 34.40 -32.33
C HIS A 169 7.11 33.89 -30.99
N ASN A 170 8.19 34.51 -30.49
CA ASN A 170 8.82 34.15 -29.21
C ASN A 170 7.84 34.31 -28.04
N ARG A 171 7.03 35.37 -28.02
CA ARG A 171 5.96 35.55 -27.03
C ARG A 171 4.97 34.38 -27.03
N ARG A 172 4.54 33.90 -28.21
CA ARG A 172 3.65 32.74 -28.33
C ARG A 172 4.33 31.46 -27.86
N GLN A 173 5.60 31.26 -28.21
CA GLN A 173 6.37 30.11 -27.73
C GLN A 173 6.52 30.12 -26.21
N GLN A 174 6.69 31.29 -25.59
CA GLN A 174 6.76 31.38 -24.12
C GLN A 174 5.45 30.95 -23.43
N LEU A 175 4.29 31.27 -24.02
CA LEU A 175 3.00 30.78 -23.52
C LEU A 175 2.90 29.26 -23.66
N LEU A 176 3.35 28.70 -24.78
CA LEU A 176 3.38 27.26 -24.99
C LEU A 176 4.33 26.56 -24.01
N ILE A 177 5.52 27.11 -23.78
CA ILE A 177 6.50 26.62 -22.79
C ILE A 177 5.85 26.54 -21.40
N THR A 178 5.20 27.62 -20.97
CA THR A 178 4.54 27.69 -19.66
C THR A 178 3.42 26.64 -19.54
N ALA A 179 2.63 26.46 -20.61
CA ALA A 179 1.58 25.44 -20.64
C ALA A 179 2.15 24.02 -20.56
N LEU A 180 3.20 23.70 -21.32
CA LEU A 180 3.83 22.38 -21.29
C LEU A 180 4.50 22.09 -19.94
N GLU A 181 5.12 23.10 -19.30
CA GLU A 181 5.67 22.97 -17.94
C GLU A 181 4.57 22.66 -16.92
N GLN A 182 3.40 23.29 -17.03
CA GLN A 182 2.27 23.02 -16.15
C GLN A 182 1.70 21.61 -16.36
N GLU A 183 1.66 21.12 -17.60
CA GLU A 183 1.26 19.75 -17.91
C GLU A 183 2.25 18.73 -17.32
N LEU A 184 3.56 18.99 -17.38
CA LEU A 184 4.56 18.13 -16.73
C LEU A 184 4.32 18.02 -15.23
N VAL A 185 4.11 19.15 -14.54
CA VAL A 185 3.79 19.16 -13.09
C VAL A 185 2.53 18.35 -12.78
N THR A 186 1.52 18.43 -13.66
CA THR A 186 0.26 17.68 -13.49
C THR A 186 0.48 16.18 -13.67
N ILE A 187 1.27 15.78 -14.67
CA ILE A 187 1.64 14.38 -14.89
C ILE A 187 2.47 13.83 -13.73
N ASP A 188 3.41 14.61 -13.19
CA ASP A 188 4.22 14.22 -12.02
C ASP A 188 3.33 13.90 -10.82
N ILE A 189 2.31 14.72 -10.56
CA ILE A 189 1.31 14.45 -9.51
C ILE A 189 0.64 13.10 -9.76
N HIS A 190 0.14 12.86 -10.97
CA HIS A 190 -0.52 11.59 -11.29
C HIS A 190 0.40 10.37 -11.24
N ILE A 191 1.69 10.52 -11.58
CA ILE A 191 2.69 9.46 -11.39
C ILE A 191 2.82 9.12 -9.91
N THR A 192 2.96 10.14 -9.04
CA THR A 192 3.07 9.91 -7.59
C THR A 192 1.80 9.29 -7.00
N GLU A 193 0.62 9.66 -7.50
CA GLU A 193 -0.66 9.05 -7.10
C GLU A 193 -0.71 7.57 -7.51
N ALA A 194 -0.38 7.24 -8.76
CA ALA A 194 -0.35 5.86 -9.25
C ALA A 194 0.63 4.99 -8.44
N GLN A 195 1.83 5.50 -8.15
CA GLN A 195 2.82 4.81 -7.32
C GLN A 195 2.30 4.56 -5.89
N LYS A 196 1.60 5.54 -5.32
CA LYS A 196 1.03 5.42 -3.98
C LYS A 196 -0.08 4.36 -3.92
N GLU A 197 -0.97 4.33 -4.92
CA GLU A 197 -2.02 3.32 -4.97
C GLU A 197 -1.44 1.93 -5.24
N HIS A 198 -0.44 1.80 -6.12
CA HIS A 198 0.30 0.55 -6.31
C HIS A 198 0.91 0.06 -4.99
N ALA A 199 1.60 0.93 -4.24
CA ALA A 199 2.25 0.56 -2.98
C ALA A 199 1.24 0.13 -1.89
N LYS A 200 0.04 0.72 -1.85
CA LYS A 200 -1.02 0.26 -0.94
C LYS A 200 -1.48 -1.15 -1.27
N ILE A 201 -1.73 -1.42 -2.55
CA ILE A 201 -2.18 -2.73 -3.03
C ILE A 201 -1.08 -3.78 -2.81
N GLU A 202 0.18 -3.42 -3.04
CA GLU A 202 1.33 -4.27 -2.74
C GLU A 202 1.41 -4.62 -1.26
N ASN A 203 1.17 -3.65 -0.37
CA ASN A 203 1.13 -3.91 1.07
C ASN A 203 -0.03 -4.85 1.47
N GLU A 204 -1.21 -4.66 0.92
CA GLU A 204 -2.35 -5.57 1.13
C GLU A 204 -2.06 -6.98 0.61
N ALA A 205 -1.47 -7.08 -0.58
CA ALA A 205 -1.03 -8.35 -1.16
C ALA A 205 0.05 -9.03 -0.29
N ALA A 206 0.95 -8.26 0.31
CA ALA A 206 1.96 -8.77 1.24
C ALA A 206 1.33 -9.33 2.52
N HIS A 207 0.29 -8.68 3.06
CA HIS A 207 -0.48 -9.22 4.20
C HIS A 207 -1.19 -10.53 3.85
N LEU A 208 -1.78 -10.62 2.64
CA LEU A 208 -2.35 -11.87 2.14
C LEU A 208 -1.27 -12.96 2.03
N ALA A 209 -0.12 -12.64 1.42
CA ALA A 209 0.98 -13.57 1.27
C ALA A 209 1.50 -14.06 2.61
N ASN A 210 1.66 -13.17 3.60
CA ASN A 210 2.04 -13.53 4.96
C ASN A 210 1.04 -14.52 5.57
N THR A 211 -0.25 -14.21 5.54
CA THR A 211 -1.31 -15.08 6.09
C THR A 211 -1.29 -16.48 5.47
N VAL A 212 -1.12 -16.56 4.15
CA VAL A 212 -1.02 -17.84 3.43
C VAL A 212 0.25 -18.61 3.80
N LEU A 213 1.38 -17.92 3.95
CA LEU A 213 2.64 -18.55 4.33
C LEU A 213 2.64 -19.05 5.77
N GLU A 214 2.02 -18.31 6.70
CA GLU A 214 1.82 -18.77 8.08
C GLU A 214 1.00 -20.06 8.12
N GLU A 215 -0.07 -20.18 7.33
CA GLU A 215 -0.85 -21.41 7.26
C GLU A 215 -0.04 -22.58 6.67
N LYS A 216 0.68 -22.34 5.58
CA LYS A 216 1.58 -23.35 4.98
C LYS A 216 2.69 -23.78 5.94
N TRP A 217 3.23 -22.86 6.74
CA TRP A 217 4.20 -23.17 7.79
C TRP A 217 3.59 -24.10 8.83
N ASN A 218 2.39 -23.79 9.30
CA ASN A 218 1.67 -24.60 10.27
C ASN A 218 1.33 -26.00 9.73
N GLU A 219 0.90 -26.10 8.47
CA GLU A 219 0.67 -27.38 7.78
C GLU A 219 1.96 -28.21 7.66
N ALA A 220 3.07 -27.58 7.27
CA ALA A 220 4.37 -28.24 7.16
C ALA A 220 4.87 -28.73 8.53
N ALA A 221 4.67 -27.93 9.60
CA ALA A 221 4.99 -28.32 10.96
C ALA A 221 4.17 -29.55 11.40
N LYS A 222 2.85 -29.56 11.14
CA LYS A 222 1.99 -30.71 11.43
C LYS A 222 2.44 -31.98 10.69
N ALA A 223 2.82 -31.86 9.41
CA ALA A 223 3.36 -32.97 8.64
C ALA A 223 4.69 -33.49 9.21
N LEU A 224 5.58 -32.58 9.61
CA LEU A 224 6.84 -32.93 10.28
C LEU A 224 6.60 -33.65 11.61
N LEU A 225 5.61 -33.22 12.40
CA LEU A 225 5.25 -33.89 13.65
C LEU A 225 4.73 -35.31 13.42
N GLU A 226 3.97 -35.51 12.35
CA GLU A 226 3.46 -36.83 11.96
C GLU A 226 4.62 -37.78 11.61
N THR A 227 5.50 -37.36 10.70
CA THR A 227 6.69 -38.17 10.35
C THR A 227 7.63 -38.34 11.54
N GLY A 228 7.81 -37.30 12.34
CA GLY A 228 8.64 -37.32 13.55
C GLY A 228 8.09 -38.28 14.62
N GLY A 229 6.77 -38.35 14.79
CA GLY A 229 6.09 -39.29 15.68
C GLY A 229 6.31 -40.74 15.26
N LYS A 230 6.18 -41.04 13.96
CA LYS A 230 6.52 -42.36 13.39
C LYS A 230 7.98 -42.73 13.61
N LEU A 231 8.91 -41.80 13.35
CA LEU A 231 10.33 -42.01 13.59
C LEU A 231 10.64 -42.26 15.08
N TRP A 232 9.99 -41.53 15.98
CA TRP A 232 10.11 -41.72 17.42
C TRP A 232 9.62 -43.11 17.84
N ALA A 233 8.47 -43.55 17.34
CA ALA A 233 7.93 -44.89 17.58
C ALA A 233 8.88 -45.98 17.09
N ALA A 234 9.38 -45.87 15.85
CA ALA A 234 10.35 -46.81 15.29
C ALA A 234 11.65 -46.88 16.12
N ARG A 235 12.14 -45.74 16.60
CA ARG A 235 13.33 -45.67 17.47
C ARG A 235 13.12 -46.37 18.81
N ASN A 236 11.95 -46.19 19.43
CA ASN A 236 11.59 -46.90 20.66
C ASN A 236 11.60 -48.42 20.45
N LEU A 237 11.08 -48.92 19.33
CA LEU A 237 11.06 -50.36 19.01
C LEU A 237 12.46 -50.99 18.89
N ILE A 238 13.47 -50.20 18.50
CA ILE A 238 14.86 -50.65 18.38
C ILE A 238 15.73 -50.25 19.60
N ASN A 239 15.11 -49.84 20.71
CA ASN A 239 15.79 -49.35 21.92
C ASN A 239 16.79 -48.22 21.66
N ARG A 240 16.48 -47.33 20.69
CA ARG A 240 17.32 -46.17 20.37
C ARG A 240 16.68 -44.90 20.91
N GLU A 241 17.40 -44.16 21.74
CA GLU A 241 16.88 -42.91 22.29
C GLU A 241 16.70 -41.83 21.21
N PRO A 242 15.56 -41.11 21.19
CA PRO A 242 15.28 -40.06 20.22
C PRO A 242 15.85 -38.69 20.63
N VAL A 243 17.06 -38.64 21.20
CA VAL A 243 17.68 -37.41 21.76
C VAL A 243 17.68 -36.22 20.79
N ALA A 244 17.92 -36.46 19.50
CA ALA A 244 17.90 -35.40 18.49
C ALA A 244 16.50 -34.77 18.30
N LEU A 245 15.42 -35.54 18.51
CA LEU A 245 14.04 -35.07 18.37
C LEU A 245 13.55 -34.30 19.62
N MET A 246 14.21 -34.48 20.77
CA MET A 246 13.89 -33.75 22.01
C MET A 246 14.16 -32.23 21.92
N LYS A 247 14.93 -31.80 20.93
CA LYS A 247 15.22 -30.38 20.68
C LYS A 247 14.18 -29.70 19.77
N LEU A 248 13.16 -30.42 19.32
CA LEU A 248 12.13 -29.85 18.46
C LEU A 248 11.31 -28.81 19.24
N ASP A 249 11.29 -27.60 18.70
CA ASP A 249 10.44 -26.50 19.13
C ASP A 249 10.11 -25.66 17.89
N ILE A 250 8.87 -25.75 17.41
CA ILE A 250 8.41 -25.05 16.21
C ILE A 250 7.28 -24.10 16.61
N PRO A 251 7.45 -22.78 16.46
CA PRO A 251 6.41 -21.83 16.81
C PRO A 251 5.24 -21.94 15.85
N GLU A 252 4.03 -21.99 16.40
CA GLU A 252 2.80 -21.83 15.63
C GLU A 252 2.67 -20.38 15.16
N GLN A 253 2.22 -20.19 13.93
CA GLN A 253 2.03 -18.87 13.33
C GLN A 253 0.54 -18.54 13.19
N GLY A 254 0.19 -17.26 13.05
CA GLY A 254 -1.19 -16.87 12.75
C GLY A 254 -2.13 -16.72 13.96
N GLY A 255 -1.60 -16.23 15.08
CA GLY A 255 -2.40 -15.77 16.24
C GLY A 255 -2.51 -16.76 17.41
N HIS A 256 -2.00 -17.98 17.26
CA HIS A 256 -1.86 -18.91 18.38
C HIS A 256 -0.46 -18.76 18.98
N PHE A 257 -0.36 -18.48 20.28
CA PHE A 257 0.92 -18.31 20.99
C PHE A 257 1.53 -19.66 21.42
N GLY A 258 1.32 -20.70 20.62
CA GLY A 258 1.76 -22.07 20.89
C GLY A 258 3.10 -22.40 20.22
N SER A 259 3.71 -23.50 20.66
CA SER A 259 4.74 -24.16 19.87
C SER A 259 4.55 -25.68 19.89
N TRP A 260 4.87 -26.30 18.77
CA TRP A 260 4.91 -27.74 18.65
C TRP A 260 6.27 -28.24 19.10
N THR A 261 6.26 -28.97 20.20
CA THR A 261 7.48 -29.42 20.87
C THR A 261 7.66 -30.94 20.74
N TRP A 262 8.79 -31.44 21.22
CA TRP A 262 9.04 -32.87 21.35
C TRP A 262 7.96 -33.64 22.14
N ARG A 263 7.20 -32.98 23.03
CA ARG A 263 6.10 -33.60 23.77
C ARG A 263 4.98 -34.07 22.83
N GLU A 264 4.76 -33.32 21.76
CA GLU A 264 3.77 -33.66 20.73
C GLU A 264 4.23 -34.88 19.94
N LEU A 265 5.54 -34.96 19.62
CA LEU A 265 6.14 -36.14 18.98
C LEU A 265 6.01 -37.39 19.86
N ALA A 266 6.32 -37.27 21.15
CA ALA A 266 6.22 -38.37 22.10
C ALA A 266 4.76 -38.85 22.20
N THR A 267 3.81 -37.93 22.34
CA THR A 267 2.38 -38.23 22.37
C THR A 267 1.93 -38.98 21.11
N ARG A 268 2.29 -38.49 19.92
CA ARG A 268 1.97 -39.15 18.64
C ARG A 268 2.66 -40.50 18.47
N SER A 269 3.87 -40.67 19.00
CA SER A 269 4.61 -41.94 18.91
C SER A 269 3.84 -43.11 19.54
N HIS A 270 3.03 -42.84 20.57
CA HIS A 270 2.19 -43.86 21.21
C HIS A 270 1.01 -44.32 20.36
N GLN A 271 0.70 -43.60 19.27
CA GLN A 271 -0.41 -43.89 18.37
C GLN A 271 -0.01 -44.79 17.19
N HIS A 272 1.28 -45.08 17.01
CA HIS A 272 1.76 -45.89 15.89
C HIS A 272 2.20 -47.27 16.35
N SER A 273 1.59 -48.32 15.79
CA SER A 273 2.05 -49.70 15.95
C SER A 273 3.13 -50.04 14.93
N LEU A 274 3.85 -51.15 15.15
CA LEU A 274 4.80 -51.67 14.16
C LEU A 274 4.14 -51.93 12.79
N LEU A 275 2.88 -52.38 12.76
CA LEU A 275 2.14 -52.58 11.52
C LEU A 275 1.89 -51.27 10.78
N ASP A 276 1.51 -50.21 11.51
CA ASP A 276 1.30 -48.88 10.93
C ASP A 276 2.58 -48.27 10.37
N LEU A 277 3.73 -48.55 11.01
CA LEU A 277 5.04 -48.08 10.57
C LEU A 277 5.54 -48.79 9.30
N LEU A 278 5.18 -50.06 9.12
CA LEU A 278 5.56 -50.83 7.92
C LEU A 278 4.63 -50.56 6.72
N ALA A 279 3.45 -50.02 6.96
CA ALA A 279 2.48 -49.62 5.93
C ALA A 279 2.62 -48.15 5.49
N ALA A 280 3.54 -47.39 6.12
CA ALA A 280 3.73 -45.95 5.94
C ALA A 280 4.55 -45.56 4.71
#